data_AF-A0A972SYP6-F1
#
_entry.id   AF-A0A972SYP6-F1
#
_cell.length_a   1.000
_cell.length_b   1.000
_cell.length_c   1.000
_cell.angle_alpha   90.00
_cell.angle_beta   90.00
_cell.angle_gamma   90.00
#
_symmetry.space_group_name_H-M   'P 1'
#
loop_
_entity.id
_entity.type
_entity.pdbx_description
1 polymer ?
#
loop_
_entity_poly.entity_id
_entity_poly.type
_entity_poly.pdbx_seq_one_letter_code
_entity_poly.pdbx_strand_id
1 'polypeptide(L)'
;MPKIKGFWKRWIFFGLIVLLFFMVMGLNSSLTEYFQLTGQRGQMKNRIENLKATQYALATEIAYAKSDKAVEEWARTYQRHVQPGDQVIIPLSPQEFTPEMNYVQTPTPSQEEKWQIWWELFFGE
;
A
#
# COMPACT_ATOMS: atom_id res chain seq x y z
N MET A 1 5.57 80.74 -5.82
CA MET A 1 5.92 79.99 -4.58
C MET A 1 5.66 78.50 -4.83
N PRO A 2 6.69 77.63 -4.86
CA PRO A 2 6.49 76.23 -5.23
C PRO A 2 5.83 75.46 -4.09
N LYS A 3 4.95 74.52 -4.45
CA LYS A 3 4.07 73.79 -3.51
C LYS A 3 4.86 72.77 -2.68
N ILE A 4 5.38 73.21 -1.53
CA ILE A 4 6.13 72.40 -0.54
C ILE A 4 5.35 71.15 -0.07
N LYS A 5 4.01 71.21 -0.09
CA LYS A 5 3.12 70.13 0.33
C LYS A 5 3.27 68.82 -0.49
N GLY A 6 3.59 68.93 -1.78
CA GLY A 6 3.75 67.76 -2.66
C GLY A 6 5.05 67.00 -2.41
N PHE A 7 6.10 67.72 -2.03
CA PHE A 7 7.40 67.14 -1.66
C PHE A 7 7.24 66.29 -0.40
N TRP A 8 6.68 66.84 0.68
CA TRP A 8 6.46 66.12 1.94
C TRP A 8 5.64 64.83 1.76
N LYS A 9 4.56 64.87 0.97
CA LYS A 9 3.75 63.68 0.68
C LYS A 9 4.56 62.59 -0.03
N ARG A 10 5.50 62.98 -0.92
CA ARG A 10 6.38 62.06 -1.64
C ARG A 10 7.45 61.43 -0.73
N TRP A 11 7.97 62.17 0.25
CA TRP A 11 8.88 61.62 1.26
C TRP A 11 8.20 60.65 2.21
N ILE A 12 6.98 60.95 2.66
CA ILE A 12 6.18 60.03 3.48
C ILE A 12 5.93 58.71 2.73
N PHE A 13 5.55 58.80 1.45
CA PHE A 13 5.33 57.62 0.62
C PHE A 13 6.62 56.80 0.42
N PHE A 14 7.75 57.47 0.22
CA PHE A 14 9.06 56.82 0.12
C PHE A 14 9.43 56.09 1.43
N GLY A 15 9.23 56.73 2.58
CA GLY A 15 9.46 56.11 3.89
C GLY A 15 8.57 54.87 4.12
N LEU A 16 7.31 54.91 3.70
CA LEU A 16 6.40 53.77 3.78
C LEU A 16 6.87 52.59 2.90
N ILE A 17 7.37 52.87 1.70
CA ILE A 17 7.96 51.84 0.82
C ILE A 17 9.21 51.22 1.44
N VAL A 18 10.10 52.03 2.02
CA VAL A 18 11.31 51.53 2.68
C VAL A 18 10.94 50.67 3.89
N LEU A 19 9.97 51.10 4.71
CA LEU A 19 9.47 50.30 5.82
C LEU A 19 8.91 48.96 5.35
N LEU A 20 8.09 48.98 4.29
CA LEU A 20 7.50 47.77 3.72
C LEU A 20 8.58 46.82 3.19
N PHE A 21 9.63 47.35 2.56
CA PHE A 21 10.76 46.56 2.07
C PHE A 21 11.48 45.84 3.21
N PHE A 22 11.82 46.55 4.29
CA PHE A 22 12.46 45.95 5.47
C PHE A 22 11.56 44.90 6.16
N MET A 23 10.26 45.17 6.24
CA MET A 23 9.29 44.25 6.83
C MET A 23 9.19 42.96 6.01
N VAL A 24 9.07 43.04 4.68
CA VAL A 24 9.05 41.85 3.80
C VAL A 24 10.36 41.08 3.91
N MET A 25 11.51 41.76 3.96
CA MET A 25 12.82 41.09 4.09
C MET A 25 12.94 40.30 5.39
N GLY A 26 12.54 40.88 6.53
CA GLY A 26 12.59 40.20 7.84
C GLY A 26 11.56 39.09 8.00
N LEU A 27 10.37 39.23 7.40
CA LEU A 27 9.36 38.17 7.38
C LEU A 27 9.80 36.99 6.52
N ASN A 28 10.40 37.26 5.36
CA ASN A 28 10.80 36.21 4.42
C ASN A 28 11.92 35.33 5.00
N SER A 29 12.90 35.92 5.70
CA SER A 29 13.93 35.15 6.39
C SER A 29 13.37 34.30 7.53
N SER A 30 12.52 34.89 8.38
CA SER A 30 11.95 34.23 9.55
C SER A 30 11.02 33.07 9.16
N LEU A 31 10.22 33.24 8.11
CA LEU A 31 9.35 32.20 7.58
C LEU A 31 10.16 31.05 6.98
N THR A 32 11.20 31.36 6.21
CA THR A 32 12.06 30.34 5.60
C THR A 32 12.74 29.46 6.66
N GLU A 33 13.29 30.07 7.70
CA GLU A 33 13.90 29.35 8.81
C GLU A 33 12.89 28.47 9.55
N TYR A 34 11.70 29.01 9.84
CA TYR A 34 10.62 28.25 10.47
C TYR A 34 10.18 27.03 9.65
N PHE A 35 9.99 27.18 8.35
CA PHE A 35 9.61 26.07 7.48
C PHE A 35 10.71 25.02 7.35
N GLN A 36 11.98 25.43 7.29
CA GLN A 36 13.10 24.49 7.30
C GLN A 36 13.16 23.69 8.60
N LEU A 37 13.14 24.36 9.76
CA LEU A 37 13.17 23.69 11.07
C LEU A 37 11.96 22.75 11.25
N THR A 38 10.78 23.19 10.83
CA THR A 38 9.56 22.37 10.91
C THR A 38 9.65 21.14 10.02
N GLY A 39 10.15 21.30 8.79
CA GLY A 39 10.38 20.20 7.86
C GLY A 39 11.39 19.18 8.40
N GLN A 40 12.53 19.65 8.91
CA GLN A 40 13.55 18.80 9.53
C GLN A 40 13.00 18.04 10.75
N ARG A 41 12.22 18.72 11.60
CA ARG A 41 11.56 18.08 12.76
C ARG A 41 10.58 16.99 12.32
N GLY A 42 9.79 17.24 11.28
CA GLY A 42 8.86 16.25 10.72
C GLY A 42 9.59 15.01 10.20
N GLN A 43 10.66 15.20 9.42
CA GLN A 43 11.48 14.10 8.92
C GLN A 43 12.11 13.29 10.06
N MET A 44 12.64 13.95 11.09
CA MET A 44 13.23 13.27 12.24
C MET A 44 12.20 12.45 13.02
N LYS A 45 10.99 13.00 13.25
CA LYS A 45 9.91 12.26 13.90
C LYS A 45 9.54 10.99 13.13
N ASN A 46 9.37 11.09 11.81
CA ASN A 46 9.08 9.93 10.97
C ASN A 46 10.18 8.87 11.05
N ARG A 47 11.46 9.28 11.06
CA ARG A 47 12.58 8.33 11.23
C ARG A 47 12.52 7.61 12.57
N ILE A 48 12.24 8.34 13.65
CA ILE A 48 12.12 7.77 15.00
C ILE A 48 10.95 6.79 15.06
N GLU A 49 9.80 7.12 14.48
CA GLU A 49 8.63 6.24 14.48
C GLU A 49 8.91 4.95 13.71
N ASN A 50 9.53 5.03 12.53
CA ASN A 50 9.94 3.85 11.77
C ASN A 50 10.93 2.98 12.57
N LEU A 51 11.94 3.58 13.19
CA LEU A 51 12.91 2.85 14.01
C LEU A 51 12.25 2.15 15.21
N LYS A 52 11.30 2.81 15.87
CA LYS A 52 10.53 2.22 16.97
C LYS A 52 9.66 1.06 16.49
N ALA A 53 9.01 1.18 15.34
CA ALA A 53 8.23 0.10 14.75
C ALA A 53 9.11 -1.12 14.44
N THR A 54 10.28 -0.91 13.84
CA THR A 54 11.26 -1.98 13.59
C THR A 54 11.77 -2.60 14.89
N GLN A 55 12.07 -1.79 15.90
CA GLN A 55 12.48 -2.29 17.22
C GLN A 55 11.40 -3.19 17.84
N TYR A 56 10.14 -2.78 17.78
CA TYR A 56 9.03 -3.57 18.32
C TYR A 56 8.84 -4.89 17.58
N ALA A 57 8.92 -4.87 16.24
CA ALA A 57 8.84 -6.07 15.42
C ALA A 57 9.96 -7.06 15.78
N LEU A 58 11.21 -6.58 15.84
CA LEU A 58 12.36 -7.41 16.21
C LEU A 58 12.28 -7.92 17.65
N ALA A 59 11.81 -7.10 18.59
CA ALA A 59 11.62 -7.53 19.98
C ALA A 59 10.59 -8.66 20.08
N THR A 60 9.52 -8.59 19.27
CA THR A 60 8.49 -9.63 19.18
C THR A 60 9.07 -10.93 18.61
N GLU A 61 9.85 -10.84 17.54
CA GLU A 61 10.51 -11.99 16.93
C GLU A 61 11.50 -12.67 17.90
N ILE A 62 12.31 -11.87 18.61
CA ILE A 62 13.22 -12.37 19.64
C ILE A 62 12.45 -13.05 20.77
N ALA A 63 11.34 -12.47 21.21
CA ALA A 63 10.51 -13.06 22.27
C ALA A 63 9.92 -14.41 21.83
N TYR A 64 9.43 -14.51 20.60
CA TYR A 64 8.96 -15.77 20.02
C TYR A 64 10.10 -16.79 19.89
N ALA A 65 11.25 -16.40 19.34
CA ALA A 65 12.40 -17.29 19.16
C ALA A 65 12.96 -17.84 20.50
N LYS A 66 12.78 -17.10 21.59
CA LYS A 66 13.15 -17.54 22.95
C LYS A 66 12.06 -18.35 23.66
N SER A 67 10.87 -18.48 23.07
CA SER A 67 9.75 -19.19 23.68
C SER A 67 9.81 -20.68 23.41
N ASP A 68 9.24 -21.48 24.32
CA ASP A 68 9.13 -22.94 24.16
C ASP A 68 8.32 -23.32 22.91
N LYS A 69 7.39 -22.45 22.49
CA LYS A 69 6.60 -22.63 21.26
C LYS A 69 7.49 -22.70 20.02
N ALA A 70 8.53 -21.87 19.92
CA ALA A 70 9.47 -21.93 18.80
C ALA A 70 10.30 -23.22 18.81
N VAL A 71 10.67 -23.71 20.00
CA VAL A 71 11.36 -25.00 20.16
C VAL A 71 10.45 -26.16 19.71
N GLU A 72 9.19 -26.13 20.13
CA GLU A 72 8.18 -27.13 19.74
C GLU A 72 7.91 -27.14 18.24
N GLU A 73 7.70 -25.97 17.64
CA GLU A 73 7.47 -25.84 16.20
C GLU A 73 8.65 -26.37 15.41
N TRP A 74 9.88 -26.09 15.85
CA TRP A 74 11.08 -26.64 15.23
C TRP A 74 11.16 -28.16 15.37
N ALA A 75 10.90 -28.69 16.57
CA ALA A 75 10.92 -30.12 16.85
C ALA A 75 9.89 -30.88 15.99
N ARG A 76 8.67 -30.36 15.88
CA ARG A 76 7.60 -30.97 15.07
C ARG A 76 7.87 -30.85 13.56
N THR A 77 8.35 -29.69 13.09
CA THR A 77 8.50 -29.42 11.65
C THR A 77 9.77 -30.02 11.06
N TYR A 78 10.93 -29.82 11.71
CA TYR A 78 12.23 -30.20 11.14
C TYR A 78 12.71 -31.55 11.63
N GLN A 79 12.53 -31.85 12.92
CA GLN A 79 12.96 -33.13 13.47
C GLN A 79 11.86 -34.20 13.43
N ARG A 80 10.62 -33.84 13.07
CA ARG A 80 9.45 -34.74 13.09
C ARG A 80 9.28 -35.43 14.44
N HIS A 81 9.67 -34.73 15.51
CA HIS A 81 9.48 -35.20 16.87
C HIS A 81 8.01 -35.05 17.27
N VAL A 82 7.52 -36.04 18.02
CA VAL A 82 6.13 -36.16 18.43
C VAL A 82 6.06 -36.26 19.93
N GLN A 83 5.07 -35.60 20.53
CA GLN A 83 4.88 -35.64 21.97
C GLN A 83 4.07 -36.89 22.38
N PRO A 84 4.21 -37.37 23.63
CA PRO A 84 3.39 -38.47 24.14
C PRO A 84 1.89 -38.13 24.00
N GLY A 85 1.17 -38.88 23.16
CA GLY A 85 -0.25 -38.67 22.87
C GLY A 85 -0.56 -38.16 21.46
N ASP A 86 0.45 -37.73 20.69
CA ASP A 86 0.26 -37.37 19.27
C ASP A 86 0.06 -38.61 18.38
N GLN A 87 -0.87 -38.56 17.42
CA GLN A 87 -1.05 -39.60 16.41
C GLN A 87 -0.37 -39.20 15.09
N VAL A 88 0.70 -39.92 14.72
CA VAL A 88 1.47 -39.64 13.50
C VAL A 88 0.73 -40.15 12.27
N ILE A 89 0.31 -39.24 11.39
CA ILE A 89 -0.30 -39.58 10.10
C ILE A 89 0.77 -39.44 9.02
N ILE A 90 1.12 -40.54 8.36
CA ILE A 90 2.00 -40.53 7.19
C ILE A 90 1.10 -40.65 5.96
N PRO A 91 0.91 -39.57 5.18
CA PRO A 91 0.13 -39.66 3.95
C PRO A 91 0.89 -40.56 2.95
N LEU A 92 0.24 -41.66 2.58
CA LEU A 92 0.69 -42.47 1.46
C LEU A 92 0.28 -41.75 0.17
N SER A 93 1.17 -41.77 -0.84
CA SER A 93 0.80 -41.24 -2.16
C SER A 93 -0.46 -41.96 -2.63
N PRO A 94 -1.48 -41.25 -3.13
CA PRO A 94 -2.61 -41.92 -3.75
C PRO A 94 -2.05 -42.82 -4.85
N GLN A 95 -2.43 -44.11 -4.83
CA GLN A 95 -2.24 -44.98 -5.99
C GLN A 95 -2.75 -44.22 -7.20
N GLU A 96 -1.99 -44.19 -8.29
CA GLU A 96 -2.29 -43.44 -9.52
C GLU A 96 -3.69 -43.77 -10.04
N PHE A 97 -4.70 -43.08 -9.51
CA PHE A 97 -6.07 -43.21 -9.93
C PHE A 97 -6.18 -42.33 -11.16
N THR A 98 -6.05 -42.93 -12.34
CA THR A 98 -6.42 -42.27 -13.59
C THR A 98 -7.95 -42.21 -13.60
N PRO A 99 -8.58 -41.03 -13.47
CA PRO A 99 -10.03 -40.96 -13.57
C PRO A 99 -10.44 -41.36 -14.98
N GLU A 100 -11.29 -42.39 -15.11
CA GLU A 100 -11.94 -42.69 -16.39
C GLU A 100 -12.84 -41.50 -16.75
N MET A 101 -12.41 -40.70 -17.73
CA MET A 101 -13.23 -39.63 -18.27
C MET A 101 -14.37 -40.23 -19.08
N ASN A 102 -15.58 -40.19 -18.50
CA ASN A 102 -16.79 -40.50 -19.22
C ASN A 102 -17.16 -39.29 -20.09
N TYR A 103 -16.75 -39.31 -21.36
CA TYR A 103 -17.14 -38.27 -22.31
C TYR A 103 -18.64 -38.38 -22.61
N VAL A 104 -19.39 -37.33 -22.30
CA VAL A 104 -20.76 -37.18 -22.80
C VAL A 104 -20.67 -36.98 -24.30
N GLN A 105 -21.29 -37.88 -25.08
CA GLN A 105 -21.30 -37.77 -26.54
C GLN A 105 -21.88 -36.41 -26.95
N THR A 106 -21.14 -35.65 -27.74
CA THR A 106 -21.63 -34.39 -28.32
C THR A 106 -22.84 -34.72 -29.18
N PRO A 107 -24.00 -34.07 -28.99
CA PRO A 107 -25.16 -34.32 -29.83
C PRO A 107 -24.78 -33.99 -31.28
N THR A 108 -24.98 -34.95 -32.17
CA THR A 108 -24.81 -34.73 -33.61
C THR A 108 -25.75 -33.61 -34.02
N PRO A 109 -25.27 -32.51 -34.63
CA PRO A 109 -26.15 -31.44 -35.08
C PRO A 109 -27.12 -32.01 -36.13
N SER A 110 -28.41 -31.68 -35.97
CA SER A 110 -29.46 -32.03 -36.93
C SER A 110 -29.04 -31.58 -38.33
N GLN A 111 -29.04 -32.52 -39.28
CA GLN A 111 -28.67 -32.25 -40.68
C GLN A 111 -29.87 -31.63 -41.41
N GLU A 112 -30.32 -30.47 -40.96
CA GLU A 112 -31.37 -29.72 -41.65
C GLU A 112 -30.75 -28.97 -42.83
N GLU A 113 -31.34 -29.13 -44.00
CA GLU A 113 -30.92 -28.41 -45.19
C GLU A 113 -31.27 -26.93 -45.03
N LYS A 114 -30.42 -26.04 -45.54
CA LYS A 114 -30.55 -24.58 -45.32
C LYS A 114 -31.94 -24.03 -45.64
N TRP A 115 -32.65 -24.60 -46.62
CA TRP A 115 -33.98 -24.14 -47.00
C TRP A 115 -35.04 -24.45 -45.94
N GLN A 116 -34.89 -25.55 -45.18
CA GLN A 116 -35.81 -25.91 -44.08
C GLN A 116 -35.71 -24.89 -42.96
N ILE A 117 -34.48 -24.48 -42.63
CA ILE A 117 -34.20 -23.41 -41.66
C ILE A 117 -34.87 -22.10 -42.08
N TRP A 118 -34.74 -21.72 -43.36
CA TRP A 118 -35.40 -20.50 -43.86
C TRP A 118 -36.92 -20.61 -43.85
N TRP A 119 -37.46 -21.78 -44.21
CA TRP A 119 -38.91 -22.00 -44.22
C TRP A 119 -39.50 -21.86 -42.82
N GLU A 120 -38.88 -22.49 -41.83
CA GLU A 120 -39.29 -22.38 -40.43
C GLU A 120 -39.13 -20.95 -39.89
N LEU A 121 -38.09 -20.22 -40.28
CA LEU A 121 -37.93 -18.82 -39.87
C LEU A 121 -39.04 -17.91 -40.40
N PHE A 122 -39.55 -18.16 -41.61
CA PHE A 122 -40.58 -17.32 -42.22
C PHE A 122 -42.01 -17.77 -41.91
N PHE A 123 -42.22 -19.06 -41.62
CA PHE A 123 -43.55 -19.68 -41.54
C PHE A 123 -43.75 -20.63 -40.35
N GLY A 124 -42.76 -20.80 -39.46
CA GLY A 124 -42.96 -21.43 -38.16
C GLY A 124 -43.83 -20.56 -37.26
N GLU A 125 -44.54 -21.18 -36.30
CA GLU A 125 -45.41 -20.46 -35.35
C GLU A 125 -44.67 -19.43 -34.48
#